data_AF-A0A1H3YL92-F1
#
_entry.id   AF-A0A1H3YL92-F1
#
_cell.length_a   1.000
_cell.length_b   1.000
_cell.length_c   1.000
_cell.angle_alpha   90.00
_cell.angle_beta   90.00
_cell.angle_gamma   90.00
#
_symmetry.space_group_name_H-M   'P 1'
#
loop_
_entity.id
_entity.type
_entity.pdbx_description
1 polymer ?
#
loop_
_entity_poly.entity_id
_entity_poly.type
_entity_poly.pdbx_seq_one_letter_code
_entity_poly.pdbx_strand_id
1 'polypeptide(L)'
;MKKENEMPASILANVEVFDYLKEKVGERKTRTEAYADLLDKSLAGFVSPFLRKVDYELRPCQCHVTVSDLASEWHWHRATVRSFLDTLEALGQLERTRLTKSVVITMPLQTGHAADSPNVQETPGLADQLRTVLSDWVIGKAELDDIGYECERLVRQAMTETGVPGICPNPDNFSSVNLAASDDERAVRICTIALGCIAHAAMQRALRKRRFDNGSEFLDHFRTHLDGDWTGIVEISRILAKYILDPEAEDDDNLDDDDREIFDALSNPFMALAARAQEAAYQTGDRKPNV
;
A
#
# COMPACT_ATOMS: atom_id res chain seq x y z
N MET A 1 38.26 18.22 11.35
CA MET A 1 37.81 16.81 11.33
C MET A 1 36.53 16.77 10.52
N LYS A 2 36.53 16.05 9.39
CA LYS A 2 35.36 15.92 8.51
C LYS A 2 34.32 15.07 9.25
N LYS A 3 33.12 15.60 9.48
CA LYS A 3 31.97 14.75 9.79
C LYS A 3 31.70 13.97 8.52
N GLU A 4 31.99 12.68 8.55
CA GLU A 4 31.52 11.75 7.51
C GLU A 4 29.99 11.87 7.44
N ASN A 5 29.43 11.75 6.24
CA ASN A 5 27.99 11.80 5.99
C ASN A 5 27.31 10.69 6.81
N GLU A 6 26.86 10.99 8.03
CA GLU A 6 25.89 10.18 8.75
C GLU A 6 24.58 10.23 7.96
N MET A 7 24.30 9.18 7.19
CA MET A 7 23.00 8.96 6.58
C MET A 7 21.94 9.04 7.69
N PRO A 8 20.87 9.85 7.53
CA PRO A 8 19.84 9.94 8.55
C PRO A 8 19.11 8.60 8.64
N ALA A 9 19.35 7.83 9.71
CA ALA A 9 18.56 6.65 10.02
C ALA A 9 17.26 7.09 10.68
N SER A 10 16.12 6.76 10.08
CA SER A 10 14.81 7.00 10.67
C SER A 10 14.18 5.69 11.13
N ILE A 11 13.48 5.76 12.27
CA ILE A 11 12.81 4.64 12.92
C ILE A 11 11.33 4.98 13.01
N LEU A 12 10.48 4.04 12.62
CA LEU A 12 9.04 4.15 12.84
C LEU A 12 8.71 3.64 14.26
N ALA A 13 8.37 4.57 15.15
CA ALA A 13 7.94 4.26 16.52
C ALA A 13 6.53 4.80 16.76
N ASN A 14 5.63 3.94 17.25
CA ASN A 14 4.28 4.35 17.68
C ASN A 14 4.34 4.93 19.11
N VAL A 15 3.22 5.48 19.59
CA VAL A 15 3.13 6.10 20.92
C VAL A 15 3.53 5.13 22.04
N GLU A 16 3.19 3.84 21.90
CA GLU A 16 3.51 2.79 22.88
C GLU A 16 5.02 2.55 23.04
N VAL A 17 5.79 2.65 21.95
CA VAL A 17 7.26 2.56 21.99
C VAL A 17 7.86 3.71 22.78
N PHE A 18 7.36 4.94 22.57
CA PHE A 18 7.86 6.11 23.31
C PHE A 18 7.53 6.02 24.81
N ASP A 19 6.33 5.57 25.16
CA ASP A 19 5.94 5.38 26.57
C ASP A 19 6.81 4.30 27.25
N TYR A 20 7.11 3.20 26.55
CA TYR A 20 7.97 2.14 27.04
C TYR A 20 9.42 2.60 27.27
N LEU A 21 9.97 3.38 26.33
CA LEU A 21 11.36 3.85 26.37
C LEU A 21 11.59 4.98 27.40
N LYS A 22 10.53 5.73 27.76
CA LYS A 22 10.56 6.87 28.69
C LYS A 22 10.83 6.48 30.15
N GLU A 23 10.81 5.18 30.50
CA GLU A 23 11.06 4.73 31.87
C GLU A 23 12.49 5.10 32.33
N LYS A 24 12.59 5.86 33.43
CA LYS A 24 13.85 6.30 34.03
C LYS A 24 14.34 5.30 35.07
N VAL A 25 15.61 4.90 34.98
CA VAL A 25 16.23 3.98 35.94
C VAL A 25 17.62 4.48 36.38
N GLY A 26 17.66 5.35 37.40
CA GLY A 26 18.86 5.65 38.20
C GLY A 26 20.19 5.85 37.43
N GLU A 27 21.29 5.31 37.95
CA GLU A 27 22.65 5.37 37.36
C GLU A 27 22.91 4.33 36.26
N ARG A 28 21.89 3.55 35.86
CA ARG A 28 22.02 2.52 34.83
C ARG A 28 21.68 3.11 33.47
N LYS A 29 22.18 2.49 32.40
CA LYS A 29 21.72 2.83 31.04
C LYS A 29 20.18 2.70 31.02
N THR A 30 19.50 3.76 30.62
CA THR A 30 18.04 3.82 30.51
C THR A 30 17.58 2.98 29.33
N ARG A 31 16.27 2.67 29.25
CA ARG A 31 15.72 1.94 28.09
C ARG A 31 15.95 2.68 26.78
N THR A 32 15.83 4.00 26.80
CA THR A 32 16.13 4.86 25.64
C THR A 32 17.61 4.73 25.23
N GLU A 33 18.53 4.80 26.18
CA GLU A 33 19.96 4.69 25.88
C GLU A 33 20.34 3.27 25.41
N ALA A 34 19.75 2.22 25.99
CA ALA A 34 19.94 0.84 25.55
C ALA A 34 19.38 0.59 24.14
N TYR A 35 18.26 1.24 23.79
CA TYR A 35 17.72 1.21 22.44
C TYR A 35 18.64 1.92 21.43
N ALA A 36 19.14 3.11 21.77
CA ALA A 36 20.12 3.84 20.96
C ALA A 36 21.42 3.05 20.79
N ASP A 37 21.86 2.32 21.81
CA ASP A 37 23.03 1.44 21.73
C ASP A 37 22.88 0.31 20.71
N LEU A 38 21.70 -0.33 20.68
CA LEU A 38 21.39 -1.34 19.67
C LEU A 38 21.34 -0.74 18.27
N LEU A 39 20.78 0.46 18.15
CA LEU A 39 20.74 1.21 16.91
C LEU A 39 22.15 1.47 16.36
N ASP A 40 23.03 2.04 17.18
CA ASP A 40 24.41 2.35 16.81
C ASP A 40 25.17 1.07 16.42
N LYS A 41 25.00 -0.01 17.17
CA LYS A 41 25.62 -1.32 16.88
C LYS A 41 25.13 -1.91 15.57
N SER A 42 23.83 -1.84 15.31
CA SER A 42 23.23 -2.33 14.06
C SER A 42 23.67 -1.51 12.86
N LEU A 43 23.76 -0.18 12.98
CA LEU A 43 24.29 0.69 11.93
C LEU A 43 25.77 0.43 11.65
N ALA A 44 26.56 0.13 12.68
CA ALA A 44 27.97 -0.19 12.55
C ALA A 44 28.25 -1.64 12.10
N GLY A 45 27.23 -2.48 11.90
CA GLY A 45 27.42 -3.90 11.58
C GLY A 45 28.16 -4.67 12.69
N PHE A 46 27.95 -4.28 13.94
CA PHE A 46 28.78 -4.73 15.07
C PHE A 46 28.68 -6.25 15.31
N VAL A 47 29.83 -6.89 15.50
CA VAL A 47 29.93 -8.29 15.94
C VAL A 47 30.66 -8.34 17.28
N SER A 48 30.05 -9.00 18.26
CA SER A 48 30.63 -9.15 19.60
C SER A 48 32.04 -9.78 19.50
N PRO A 49 33.03 -9.25 20.24
CA PRO A 49 34.40 -9.79 20.27
C PRO A 49 34.49 -11.28 20.62
N PHE A 50 33.52 -11.82 21.34
CA PHE A 50 33.46 -13.23 21.73
C PHE A 50 32.99 -14.15 20.59
N LEU A 51 32.59 -13.58 19.45
CA LEU A 51 32.02 -14.27 18.29
C LEU A 51 32.90 -14.14 17.03
N ARG A 52 34.19 -13.77 17.15
CA ARG A 52 35.13 -13.46 16.04
C ARG A 52 35.46 -14.60 15.04
N LYS A 53 34.63 -15.64 14.91
CA LYS A 53 34.75 -16.74 13.94
C LYS A 53 33.39 -17.10 13.35
N VAL A 54 32.77 -16.15 12.64
CA VAL A 54 31.45 -16.34 12.04
C VAL A 54 31.60 -16.25 10.52
N ASP A 55 31.34 -17.35 9.83
CA ASP A 55 31.49 -17.51 8.36
C ASP A 55 30.30 -16.90 7.58
N TYR A 56 29.72 -15.79 8.04
CA TYR A 56 28.68 -15.08 7.30
C TYR A 56 28.74 -13.57 7.52
N GLU A 57 28.39 -12.82 6.46
CA GLU A 57 28.32 -11.36 6.49
C GLU A 57 26.98 -10.90 7.09
N LEU A 58 27.01 -9.90 7.95
CA LEU A 58 25.82 -9.26 8.48
C LEU A 58 25.19 -8.37 7.40
N ARG A 59 23.86 -8.43 7.27
CA ARG A 59 23.13 -7.50 6.40
C ARG A 59 23.15 -6.09 7.00
N PRO A 60 22.90 -5.03 6.21
CA PRO A 60 22.75 -3.68 6.73
C PRO A 60 21.76 -3.62 7.89
N CYS A 61 22.05 -2.80 8.90
CA CYS A 61 21.23 -2.63 10.10
C CYS A 61 21.13 -3.88 11.00
N GLN A 62 22.10 -4.80 10.90
CA GLN A 62 22.22 -5.95 11.79
C GLN A 62 23.42 -5.85 12.72
N CYS A 63 23.27 -6.35 13.95
CA CYS A 63 24.39 -6.62 14.84
C CYS A 63 24.32 -8.02 15.42
N HIS A 64 25.48 -8.62 15.69
CA HIS A 64 25.61 -9.94 16.30
C HIS A 64 26.16 -9.82 17.71
N VAL A 65 25.31 -10.09 18.70
CA VAL A 65 25.63 -9.84 20.11
C VAL A 65 25.30 -11.05 20.97
N THR A 66 25.79 -11.06 22.21
CA THR A 66 25.30 -11.99 23.23
C THR A 66 24.58 -11.22 24.33
N VAL A 67 23.60 -11.87 24.96
CA VAL A 67 22.88 -11.31 26.12
C VAL A 67 23.86 -10.99 27.27
N SER A 68 24.95 -11.75 27.39
CA SER A 68 25.96 -11.55 28.42
C SER A 68 26.76 -10.26 28.19
N ASP A 69 27.05 -9.93 26.92
CA ASP A 69 27.81 -8.74 26.56
C ASP A 69 26.96 -7.50 26.80
N LEU A 70 25.73 -7.50 26.30
CA LEU A 70 24.77 -6.40 26.52
C LEU A 70 24.51 -6.18 28.02
N ALA A 71 24.36 -7.26 28.80
CA ALA A 71 24.17 -7.15 30.25
C ALA A 71 25.35 -6.47 30.95
N SER A 72 26.57 -6.79 30.53
CA SER A 72 27.79 -6.23 31.13
C SER A 72 27.95 -4.75 30.76
N GLU A 73 27.66 -4.40 29.51
CA GLU A 73 27.81 -3.06 28.96
C GLU A 73 26.71 -2.09 29.42
N TRP A 74 25.47 -2.57 29.53
CA TRP A 74 24.34 -1.75 30.00
C TRP A 74 24.22 -1.75 31.53
N HIS A 75 25.06 -2.53 32.22
CA HIS A 75 24.98 -2.78 33.67
C HIS A 75 23.60 -3.29 34.10
N TRP A 76 23.03 -4.20 33.31
CA TRP A 76 21.72 -4.82 33.55
C TRP A 76 21.86 -6.29 33.91
N HIS A 77 20.89 -6.84 34.62
CA HIS A 77 20.79 -8.29 34.74
C HIS A 77 20.43 -8.91 33.38
N ARG A 78 20.99 -10.08 33.08
CA ARG A 78 20.69 -10.83 31.84
C ARG A 78 19.18 -11.07 31.64
N ALA A 79 18.42 -11.23 32.72
CA ALA A 79 16.96 -11.36 32.64
C ALA A 79 16.29 -10.07 32.12
N THR A 80 16.75 -8.90 32.60
CA THR A 80 16.29 -7.59 32.15
C THR A 80 16.59 -7.36 30.67
N VAL A 81 17.80 -7.71 30.21
CA VAL A 81 18.17 -7.64 28.79
C VAL A 81 17.24 -8.49 27.93
N ARG A 82 16.95 -9.73 28.34
CA ARG A 82 16.02 -10.60 27.60
C ARG A 82 14.63 -10.01 27.53
N SER A 83 14.07 -9.59 28.68
CA SER A 83 12.74 -8.97 28.73
C SER A 83 12.66 -7.71 27.87
N PHE A 84 13.70 -6.88 27.87
CA PHE A 84 13.75 -5.68 27.03
C PHE A 84 13.73 -6.02 25.54
N LEU A 85 14.55 -6.99 25.12
CA LEU A 85 14.56 -7.46 23.74
C LEU A 85 13.24 -8.15 23.34
N ASP A 86 12.60 -8.87 24.26
CA ASP A 86 11.28 -9.48 24.04
C ASP A 86 10.21 -8.41 23.82
N THR A 87 10.20 -7.35 24.63
CA THR A 87 9.25 -6.25 24.47
C THR A 87 9.48 -5.47 23.18
N LEU A 88 10.72 -5.16 22.81
CA LEU A 88 11.01 -4.47 21.56
C LEU A 88 10.63 -5.27 20.32
N GLU A 89 10.80 -6.60 20.35
CA GLU A 89 10.34 -7.48 19.26
C GLU A 89 8.81 -7.51 19.18
N ALA A 90 8.11 -7.57 20.33
CA ALA A 90 6.65 -7.51 20.36
C ALA A 90 6.09 -6.15 19.85
N LEU A 91 6.83 -5.07 20.06
CA LEU A 91 6.52 -3.74 19.55
C LEU A 91 6.99 -3.52 18.09
N GLY A 92 7.53 -4.55 17.43
CA GLY A 92 8.00 -4.48 16.04
C GLY A 92 9.21 -3.57 15.84
N GLN A 93 9.97 -3.25 16.89
CA GLN A 93 11.11 -2.33 16.84
C GLN A 93 12.44 -3.02 16.53
N LEU A 94 12.49 -4.35 16.60
CA LEU A 94 13.62 -5.17 16.20
C LEU A 94 13.16 -6.60 15.87
N GLU A 95 13.96 -7.32 15.10
CA GLU A 95 13.80 -8.75 14.85
C GLU A 95 15.00 -9.52 15.39
N ARG A 96 14.78 -10.72 15.96
CA ARG A 96 15.86 -11.54 16.53
C ARG A 96 15.98 -12.88 15.84
N THR A 97 17.13 -13.12 15.24
CA THR A 97 17.55 -14.48 14.88
C THR A 97 18.34 -15.09 16.03
N ARG A 98 17.69 -15.98 16.79
CA ARG A 98 18.28 -16.63 17.97
C ARG A 98 19.22 -17.76 17.55
N LEU A 99 20.46 -17.72 18.04
CA LEU A 99 21.47 -18.77 17.88
C LEU A 99 21.77 -19.42 19.23
N THR A 100 22.49 -20.55 19.22
CA THR A 100 22.73 -21.39 20.42
C THR A 100 23.31 -20.64 21.62
N LYS A 101 24.09 -19.57 21.40
CA LYS A 101 24.71 -18.75 22.46
C LYS A 101 24.71 -17.24 22.17
N SER A 102 24.10 -16.82 21.07
CA SER A 102 24.15 -15.45 20.57
C SER A 102 22.85 -15.10 19.86
N VAL A 103 22.68 -13.82 19.52
CA VAL A 103 21.51 -13.32 18.82
C VAL A 103 21.97 -12.34 17.76
N VAL A 104 21.45 -12.49 16.54
CA VAL A 104 21.54 -11.45 15.52
C VAL A 104 20.30 -10.59 15.66
N ILE A 105 20.50 -9.30 15.90
CA ILE A 105 19.44 -8.29 16.03
C ILE A 105 19.40 -7.50 14.72
N THR A 106 18.26 -7.50 14.06
CA THR A 106 17.97 -6.65 12.91
C THR A 106 17.14 -5.47 13.39
N MET A 107 17.61 -4.24 13.16
CA MET A 107 16.85 -3.03 13.41
C MET A 107 16.21 -2.59 12.08
N PRO A 108 14.88 -2.51 11.97
CA PRO A 108 14.22 -2.03 10.76
C PRO A 108 14.42 -0.51 10.64
N LEU A 109 15.54 -0.11 10.07
CA LEU A 109 15.89 1.30 9.85
C LEU A 109 15.52 1.71 8.45
N GLN A 110 14.81 2.82 8.37
CA GLN A 110 14.71 3.62 7.16
C GLN A 110 16.02 4.41 7.07
N THR A 111 17.13 3.73 6.79
CA THR A 111 18.42 4.38 6.54
C THR A 111 18.26 5.26 5.31
N GLY A 112 18.46 6.56 5.49
CA GLY A 112 18.55 7.56 4.44
C GLY A 112 19.77 7.30 3.57
N HIS A 113 19.70 6.24 2.79
CA HIS A 113 20.45 6.09 1.57
C HIS A 113 20.21 7.37 0.78
N ALA A 114 21.27 8.18 0.66
CA ALA A 114 21.34 9.25 -0.31
C ALA A 114 20.80 8.62 -1.57
N ALA A 115 19.61 9.06 -1.98
CA ALA A 115 18.76 8.35 -2.90
C ALA A 115 19.65 7.53 -3.85
N ASP A 116 19.74 6.21 -3.60
CA ASP A 116 19.35 5.35 -4.70
C ASP A 116 18.01 5.96 -5.02
N SER A 117 18.04 6.84 -6.04
CA SER A 117 16.89 7.17 -6.83
C SER A 117 15.99 5.99 -6.69
N PRO A 118 14.73 6.14 -6.22
CA PRO A 118 13.84 5.00 -6.05
C PRO A 118 14.17 4.04 -7.18
N ASN A 119 14.82 2.95 -6.82
CA ASN A 119 15.01 1.79 -7.66
C ASN A 119 14.53 0.68 -6.74
N VAL A 120 13.34 0.87 -6.19
CA VAL A 120 12.14 0.97 -7.00
C VAL A 120 11.59 2.40 -7.30
N GLN A 121 11.87 2.95 -8.50
CA GLN A 121 10.82 3.01 -9.49
C GLN A 121 10.39 1.56 -9.46
N GLU A 122 9.42 1.24 -8.58
CA GLU A 122 8.42 0.29 -8.98
C GLU A 122 8.01 0.99 -10.24
N THR A 123 8.60 0.55 -11.36
CA THR A 123 8.11 0.87 -12.69
C THR A 123 6.65 0.62 -12.47
N PRO A 124 5.82 1.67 -12.30
CA PRO A 124 4.64 1.56 -11.47
C PRO A 124 3.90 0.37 -12.05
N GLY A 125 3.60 -0.65 -11.25
CA GLY A 125 3.22 -1.95 -11.82
C GLY A 125 2.16 -1.69 -12.87
N LEU A 126 2.16 -2.38 -14.02
CA LEU A 126 1.36 -2.00 -15.22
C LEU A 126 -0.01 -1.34 -14.90
N ALA A 127 -0.73 -1.87 -13.91
CA ALA A 127 -1.96 -1.30 -13.37
C ALA A 127 -1.88 0.16 -12.88
N ASP A 128 -0.84 0.57 -12.14
CA ASP A 128 -0.60 1.96 -11.70
C ASP A 128 -0.31 2.90 -12.87
N GLN A 129 0.52 2.47 -13.82
CA GLN A 129 0.78 3.25 -15.04
C GLN A 129 -0.51 3.46 -15.83
N LEU A 130 -1.29 2.39 -16.02
CA LEU A 130 -2.58 2.47 -16.70
C LEU A 130 -3.59 3.34 -15.94
N ARG A 131 -3.73 3.18 -14.62
CA ARG A 131 -4.61 4.02 -13.80
C ARG A 131 -4.26 5.50 -13.91
N THR A 132 -2.97 5.82 -13.97
CA THR A 132 -2.49 7.21 -14.12
C THR A 132 -2.91 7.78 -15.48
N VAL A 133 -2.60 7.08 -16.57
CA VAL A 133 -3.00 7.51 -17.93
C VAL A 133 -4.52 7.62 -18.06
N LEU A 134 -5.25 6.62 -17.56
CA LEU A 134 -6.70 6.59 -17.64
C LEU A 134 -7.36 7.65 -16.74
N SER A 135 -6.68 8.20 -15.74
CA SER A 135 -7.25 9.23 -14.87
C SER A 135 -7.60 10.51 -15.65
N ASP A 136 -6.74 10.93 -16.59
CA ASP A 136 -6.99 12.08 -17.45
C ASP A 136 -8.17 11.83 -18.40
N TRP A 137 -8.31 10.60 -18.89
CA TRP A 137 -9.50 10.18 -19.64
C TRP A 137 -10.76 10.22 -18.78
N VAL A 138 -10.73 9.70 -17.57
CA VAL A 138 -11.89 9.71 -16.66
C VAL A 138 -12.39 11.13 -16.44
N ILE A 139 -11.48 12.08 -16.21
CA ILE A 139 -11.85 13.48 -15.97
C ILE A 139 -12.23 14.26 -17.23
N GLY A 140 -11.97 13.69 -18.42
CA GLY A 140 -12.28 14.29 -19.71
C GLY A 140 -11.22 15.25 -20.24
N LYS A 141 -9.97 15.13 -19.77
CA LYS A 141 -8.82 15.89 -20.26
C LYS A 141 -8.11 15.22 -21.45
N ALA A 142 -8.37 13.95 -21.71
CA ALA A 142 -7.77 13.19 -22.81
C ALA A 142 -8.84 12.58 -23.74
N GLU A 143 -8.51 12.48 -25.03
CA GLU A 143 -9.36 11.87 -26.05
C GLU A 143 -9.23 10.34 -26.07
N LEU A 144 -10.18 9.67 -26.73
CA LEU A 144 -10.23 8.20 -26.76
C LEU A 144 -9.01 7.61 -27.49
N ASP A 145 -8.60 8.23 -28.61
CA ASP A 145 -7.52 7.73 -29.46
C ASP A 145 -6.16 7.86 -28.78
N ASP A 146 -5.89 8.99 -28.13
CA ASP A 146 -4.65 9.22 -27.37
C ASP A 146 -4.49 8.21 -26.21
N ILE A 147 -5.59 7.93 -25.51
CA ILE A 147 -5.61 7.02 -24.37
C ILE A 147 -5.50 5.56 -24.82
N GLY A 148 -6.14 5.21 -25.94
CA GLY A 148 -5.98 3.92 -26.59
C GLY A 148 -4.51 3.64 -26.94
N TYR A 149 -3.86 4.62 -27.56
CA TYR A 149 -2.43 4.55 -27.90
C TYR A 149 -1.54 4.35 -26.67
N GLU A 150 -1.75 5.15 -25.61
CA GLU A 150 -0.95 5.04 -24.39
C GLU A 150 -1.15 3.71 -23.65
N CYS A 151 -2.39 3.20 -23.60
CA CYS A 151 -2.65 1.88 -23.01
C CYS A 151 -1.98 0.76 -23.80
N GLU A 152 -2.04 0.80 -25.13
CA GLU A 152 -1.37 -0.15 -26.02
C GLU A 152 0.15 -0.11 -25.84
N ARG A 153 0.74 1.10 -25.75
CA ARG A 153 2.16 1.30 -25.49
C ARG A 153 2.59 0.66 -24.17
N LEU A 154 1.84 0.89 -23.09
CA LEU A 154 2.13 0.32 -21.77
C LEU A 154 2.02 -1.20 -21.74
N VAL A 155 1.00 -1.77 -22.41
CA VAL A 155 0.85 -3.22 -22.54
C VAL A 155 2.00 -3.83 -23.32
N ARG A 156 2.38 -3.24 -24.47
CA ARG A 156 3.54 -3.69 -25.26
C ARG A 156 4.82 -3.65 -24.44
N GLN A 157 5.03 -2.58 -23.69
CA GLN A 157 6.19 -2.43 -22.81
C GLN A 157 6.23 -3.56 -21.76
N ALA A 158 5.12 -3.83 -21.06
CA ALA A 158 5.05 -4.92 -20.08
C ALA A 158 5.28 -6.31 -20.69
N MET A 159 4.82 -6.54 -21.92
CA MET A 159 5.08 -7.79 -22.67
C MET A 159 6.57 -7.97 -22.97
N THR A 160 7.26 -6.89 -23.38
CA THR A 160 8.70 -6.93 -23.66
C THR A 160 9.54 -7.14 -22.40
N GLU A 161 9.17 -6.52 -21.28
CA GLU A 161 9.88 -6.63 -20.01
C GLU A 161 9.77 -8.04 -19.39
N THR A 162 8.65 -8.73 -19.62
CA THR A 162 8.42 -10.09 -19.10
C THR A 162 9.01 -11.21 -19.98
N GLY A 163 9.71 -10.87 -21.07
CA GLY A 163 10.32 -11.83 -21.99
C GLY A 163 9.29 -12.68 -22.73
N VAL A 164 8.07 -12.16 -22.91
CA VAL A 164 7.08 -12.76 -23.81
C VAL A 164 7.51 -12.40 -25.25
N PRO A 165 7.74 -13.37 -26.15
CA PRO A 165 8.11 -13.08 -27.52
C PRO A 165 7.08 -12.14 -28.13
N GLY A 166 7.53 -10.95 -28.52
CA GLY A 166 6.67 -9.94 -29.11
C GLY A 166 5.96 -10.50 -30.33
N ILE A 167 4.62 -10.54 -30.27
CA ILE A 167 3.79 -10.42 -31.47
C ILE A 167 4.01 -9.00 -31.99
N CYS A 168 5.16 -8.75 -32.60
CA CYS A 168 5.52 -7.46 -33.18
C CYS A 168 5.56 -7.60 -34.70
N PRO A 169 4.54 -7.13 -35.42
CA PRO A 169 4.77 -6.48 -36.68
C PRO A 169 4.90 -4.97 -36.43
N ASN A 170 6.04 -4.42 -36.88
CA ASN A 170 6.35 -3.04 -37.25
C ASN A 170 5.47 -1.87 -36.70
N PRO A 171 6.07 -0.74 -36.25
CA PRO A 171 5.32 0.45 -35.80
C PRO A 171 4.36 1.05 -36.84
N ASP A 172 4.44 0.63 -38.10
CA ASP A 172 3.58 1.10 -39.21
C ASP A 172 2.43 0.15 -39.57
N ASN A 173 2.22 -0.95 -38.84
CA ASN A 173 1.11 -1.87 -39.12
C ASN A 173 0.28 -2.14 -37.85
N PHE A 174 -0.88 -1.49 -37.78
CA PHE A 174 -1.95 -1.71 -36.79
C PHE A 174 -2.59 -3.11 -36.91
N SER A 175 -1.80 -4.19 -36.98
CA SER A 175 -2.39 -5.51 -36.85
C SER A 175 -2.57 -5.78 -35.37
N SER A 176 -3.84 -5.84 -34.96
CA SER A 176 -4.31 -6.28 -33.65
C SER A 176 -3.39 -7.33 -33.03
N VAL A 177 -3.03 -7.16 -31.76
CA VAL A 177 -2.42 -8.22 -30.97
C VAL A 177 -3.33 -9.45 -31.11
N ASN A 178 -2.88 -10.48 -31.83
CA ASN A 178 -3.63 -11.73 -31.96
C ASN A 178 -3.51 -12.49 -30.62
N LEU A 179 -4.27 -12.05 -29.62
CA LEU A 179 -4.38 -12.71 -28.32
C LEU A 179 -4.94 -14.13 -28.44
N ALA A 180 -5.68 -14.43 -29.51
CA ALA A 180 -6.35 -15.71 -29.72
C ALA A 180 -5.40 -16.91 -29.94
N ALA A 181 -4.08 -16.68 -30.05
CA ALA A 181 -3.09 -17.74 -30.32
C ALA A 181 -1.97 -17.83 -29.26
N SER A 182 -2.02 -17.04 -28.19
CA SER A 182 -0.98 -17.04 -27.15
C SER A 182 -1.48 -17.74 -25.88
N ASP A 183 -1.08 -19.00 -25.70
CA ASP A 183 -1.24 -19.75 -24.44
C ASP A 183 -0.25 -19.29 -23.35
N ASP A 184 0.48 -18.18 -23.55
CA ASP A 184 1.41 -17.67 -22.53
C ASP A 184 0.63 -17.00 -21.40
N GLU A 185 0.61 -17.66 -20.24
CA GLU A 185 -0.08 -17.15 -19.06
C GLU A 185 0.39 -15.74 -18.64
N ARG A 186 1.63 -15.35 -18.95
CA ARG A 186 2.14 -13.99 -18.66
C ARG A 186 1.44 -12.97 -19.55
N ALA A 187 1.23 -13.29 -20.82
CA ALA A 187 0.50 -12.43 -21.75
C ALA A 187 -0.97 -12.28 -21.33
N VAL A 188 -1.62 -13.37 -20.95
CA VAL A 188 -3.00 -13.36 -20.44
C VAL A 188 -3.11 -12.52 -19.17
N ARG A 189 -2.14 -12.62 -18.23
CA ARG A 189 -2.12 -11.80 -17.00
C ARG A 189 -1.98 -10.30 -17.31
N ILE A 190 -1.04 -9.93 -18.18
CA ILE A 190 -0.82 -8.54 -18.60
C ILE A 190 -2.09 -7.95 -19.22
N CYS A 191 -2.72 -8.67 -20.15
CA CYS A 191 -3.94 -8.22 -20.81
C CYS A 191 -5.13 -8.15 -19.85
N THR A 192 -5.28 -9.11 -18.93
CA THR A 192 -6.33 -9.07 -17.90
C THR A 192 -6.19 -7.83 -17.01
N ILE A 193 -4.97 -7.49 -16.58
CA ILE A 193 -4.69 -6.28 -15.81
C ILE A 193 -5.11 -5.04 -16.61
N ALA A 194 -4.72 -4.98 -17.89
CA ALA A 194 -5.01 -3.83 -18.72
C ALA A 194 -6.51 -3.63 -18.96
N LEU A 195 -7.20 -4.69 -19.36
CA LEU A 195 -8.64 -4.69 -19.55
C LEU A 195 -9.38 -4.34 -18.25
N GLY A 196 -8.93 -4.87 -17.11
CA GLY A 196 -9.49 -4.52 -15.80
C GLY A 196 -9.35 -3.03 -15.46
N CYS A 197 -8.19 -2.42 -15.74
CA CYS A 197 -7.99 -0.99 -15.52
C CYS A 197 -8.87 -0.14 -16.45
N ILE A 198 -8.98 -0.52 -17.72
CA ILE A 198 -9.83 0.16 -18.71
C ILE A 198 -11.31 0.06 -18.33
N ALA A 199 -11.78 -1.13 -17.96
CA ALA A 199 -13.16 -1.34 -17.53
C ALA A 199 -13.50 -0.48 -16.30
N HIS A 200 -12.60 -0.46 -15.31
CA HIS A 200 -12.76 0.38 -14.12
C HIS A 200 -12.81 1.86 -14.49
N ALA A 201 -11.88 2.34 -15.33
CA ALA A 201 -11.89 3.73 -15.80
C ALA A 201 -13.16 4.09 -16.58
N ALA A 202 -13.70 3.17 -17.38
CA ALA A 202 -14.94 3.39 -18.11
C ALA A 202 -16.13 3.55 -17.16
N MET A 203 -16.23 2.70 -16.12
CA MET A 203 -17.23 2.83 -15.06
C MET A 203 -17.08 4.17 -14.32
N GLN A 204 -15.85 4.51 -13.94
CA GLN A 204 -15.55 5.79 -13.28
C GLN A 204 -15.97 6.99 -14.13
N ARG A 205 -15.69 6.96 -15.43
CA ARG A 205 -16.07 8.01 -16.38
C ARG A 205 -17.59 8.11 -16.56
N ALA A 206 -18.29 6.97 -16.60
CA ALA A 206 -19.76 6.93 -16.65
C ALA A 206 -20.38 7.53 -15.38
N LEU A 207 -19.92 7.10 -14.20
CA LEU A 207 -20.34 7.63 -12.91
C LEU A 207 -20.06 9.14 -12.78
N ARG A 208 -18.91 9.60 -13.28
CA ARG A 208 -18.53 11.03 -13.24
C ARG A 208 -19.56 11.95 -13.90
N LYS A 209 -20.40 11.47 -14.83
CA LYS A 209 -21.49 12.27 -15.43
C LYS A 209 -22.59 12.62 -14.42
N ARG A 210 -22.76 11.78 -13.39
CA ARG A 210 -23.77 11.92 -12.31
C ARG A 210 -23.33 12.83 -11.15
N ARG A 211 -22.10 13.38 -11.19
CA ARG A 211 -21.55 14.21 -10.10
C ARG A 211 -22.38 15.45 -9.76
N PHE A 212 -23.10 15.97 -10.74
CA PHE A 212 -23.93 17.16 -10.62
C PHE A 212 -25.33 16.85 -10.08
N ASP A 213 -25.71 15.58 -10.02
CA ASP A 213 -27.02 15.15 -9.56
C ASP A 213 -27.13 15.33 -8.04
N ASN A 214 -28.36 15.40 -7.53
CA ASN A 214 -28.61 15.59 -6.10
C ASN A 214 -28.36 14.29 -5.33
N GLY A 215 -27.45 14.32 -4.36
CA GLY A 215 -27.17 13.19 -3.47
C GLY A 215 -27.77 13.33 -2.07
N SER A 216 -28.51 14.40 -1.78
CA SER A 216 -28.98 14.69 -0.42
C SER A 216 -30.04 13.71 0.08
N GLU A 217 -30.83 13.15 -0.83
CA GLU A 217 -31.90 12.18 -0.52
C GLU A 217 -31.34 10.89 0.08
N PHE A 218 -30.13 10.48 -0.32
CA PHE A 218 -29.46 9.32 0.29
C PHE A 218 -29.08 9.59 1.75
N LEU A 219 -28.57 10.79 2.02
CA LEU A 219 -28.23 11.23 3.38
C LEU A 219 -29.48 11.47 4.23
N ASP A 220 -30.57 11.92 3.62
CA ASP A 220 -31.85 12.09 4.29
C ASP A 220 -32.40 10.73 4.70
N HIS A 221 -32.46 9.76 3.79
CA HIS A 221 -32.90 8.39 4.06
C HIS A 221 -32.09 7.74 5.21
N PHE A 222 -30.76 7.92 5.22
CA PHE A 222 -29.91 7.47 6.33
C PHE A 222 -30.31 8.06 7.68
N ARG A 223 -30.75 9.32 7.71
CA ARG A 223 -31.14 10.01 8.96
C ARG A 223 -32.58 9.75 9.38
N THR A 224 -33.49 9.62 8.41
CA THR A 224 -34.94 9.61 8.65
C THR A 224 -35.53 8.21 8.69
N HIS A 225 -35.03 7.28 7.88
CA HIS A 225 -35.56 5.92 7.77
C HIS A 225 -34.68 4.89 8.48
N LEU A 226 -33.38 5.15 8.57
CA LEU A 226 -32.43 4.24 9.24
C LEU A 226 -31.99 4.73 10.61
N ASP A 227 -32.43 5.91 11.07
CA ASP A 227 -32.03 6.51 12.35
C ASP A 227 -30.50 6.57 12.57
N GLY A 228 -29.73 6.65 11.49
CA GLY A 228 -28.27 6.60 11.51
C GLY A 228 -27.65 5.19 11.62
N ASP A 229 -28.39 4.14 11.29
CA ASP A 229 -27.88 2.76 11.26
C ASP A 229 -26.90 2.53 10.11
N TRP A 230 -25.63 2.36 10.49
CA TRP A 230 -24.54 2.06 9.58
C TRP A 230 -24.62 0.65 8.99
N THR A 231 -25.26 -0.30 9.67
CA THR A 231 -25.40 -1.66 9.15
C THR A 231 -26.44 -1.68 8.03
N GLY A 232 -27.62 -1.09 8.28
CA GLY A 232 -28.69 -0.92 7.30
C GLY A 232 -28.24 -0.18 6.05
N ILE A 233 -27.47 0.91 6.17
CA ILE A 233 -27.04 1.66 4.98
C ILE A 233 -26.02 0.90 4.14
N VAL A 234 -25.16 0.06 4.75
CA VAL A 234 -24.24 -0.81 4.01
C VAL A 234 -25.03 -1.87 3.24
N GLU A 235 -26.05 -2.46 3.85
CA GLU A 235 -26.89 -3.45 3.20
C GLU A 235 -27.72 -2.85 2.06
N ILE A 236 -28.36 -1.69 2.28
CA ILE A 236 -29.07 -0.92 1.24
C ILE A 236 -28.12 -0.54 0.10
N SER A 237 -26.90 -0.11 0.40
CA SER A 237 -25.88 0.21 -0.63
C SER A 237 -25.50 -1.01 -1.46
N ARG A 238 -25.38 -2.20 -0.83
CA ARG A 238 -25.10 -3.47 -1.52
C ARG A 238 -26.23 -3.83 -2.48
N ILE A 239 -27.49 -3.71 -2.03
CA ILE A 239 -28.67 -4.03 -2.83
C ILE A 239 -28.83 -3.02 -3.98
N LEU A 240 -28.69 -1.72 -3.71
CA LEU A 240 -28.72 -0.67 -4.74
C LEU A 240 -27.64 -0.88 -5.81
N ALA A 241 -26.42 -1.22 -5.41
CA ALA A 241 -25.35 -1.51 -6.38
C ALA A 241 -25.69 -2.69 -7.28
N LYS A 242 -26.31 -3.76 -6.73
CA LYS A 242 -26.79 -4.90 -7.51
C LYS A 242 -27.91 -4.46 -8.46
N TYR A 243 -28.91 -3.75 -7.94
CA TYR A 243 -30.07 -3.25 -8.70
C TYR A 243 -29.66 -2.36 -9.89
N ILE A 244 -28.68 -1.47 -9.70
CA ILE A 244 -28.19 -0.56 -10.75
C ILE A 244 -27.40 -1.29 -11.84
N LEU A 245 -26.61 -2.30 -11.46
CA LEU A 245 -25.73 -3.02 -12.39
C LEU A 245 -26.46 -4.14 -13.14
N ASP A 246 -27.53 -4.67 -12.56
CA ASP A 246 -28.27 -5.81 -13.08
C ASP A 246 -29.79 -5.59 -12.95
N PRO A 247 -30.37 -4.68 -13.75
CA PRO A 247 -31.79 -4.32 -13.67
C PRO A 247 -32.72 -5.43 -14.20
N GLU A 248 -32.18 -6.42 -14.91
CA GLU A 248 -32.91 -7.55 -15.51
C GLU A 248 -32.69 -8.87 -14.76
N ALA A 249 -31.89 -8.90 -13.69
CA ALA A 249 -31.82 -10.07 -12.81
C ALA A 249 -33.24 -10.39 -12.35
N GLU A 250 -33.76 -11.52 -12.85
CA GLU A 250 -35.08 -12.03 -12.49
C GLU A 250 -35.29 -11.87 -10.99
N ASP A 251 -36.44 -11.28 -10.66
CA ASP A 251 -36.96 -11.07 -9.33
C ASP A 251 -36.35 -12.05 -8.33
N ASP A 252 -35.42 -11.56 -7.50
CA ASP A 252 -35.33 -12.16 -6.18
C ASP A 252 -36.71 -11.87 -5.59
N ASP A 253 -37.57 -12.91 -5.56
CA ASP A 253 -39.00 -12.93 -5.15
C ASP A 253 -39.26 -12.34 -3.73
N ASN A 254 -38.29 -11.62 -3.17
CA ASN A 254 -38.23 -11.07 -1.83
C ASN A 254 -38.28 -9.53 -1.78
N LEU A 255 -38.21 -8.81 -2.93
CA LEU A 255 -38.42 -7.35 -2.94
C LEU A 255 -39.88 -7.03 -3.18
N ASP A 256 -40.52 -6.47 -2.14
CA ASP A 256 -41.88 -5.95 -2.27
C ASP A 256 -41.90 -4.66 -3.12
N ASP A 257 -43.10 -4.22 -3.47
CA ASP A 257 -43.28 -3.02 -4.30
C ASP A 257 -42.74 -1.76 -3.61
N ASP A 258 -42.78 -1.72 -2.26
CA ASP A 258 -42.29 -0.60 -1.44
C ASP A 258 -40.76 -0.51 -1.49
N ASP A 259 -40.05 -1.64 -1.42
CA ASP A 259 -38.60 -1.72 -1.56
C ASP A 259 -38.13 -1.28 -2.95
N ARG A 260 -38.87 -1.62 -4.01
CA ARG A 260 -38.57 -1.13 -5.37
C ARG A 260 -38.70 0.37 -5.48
N GLU A 261 -39.77 0.95 -4.92
CA GLU A 261 -39.97 2.40 -4.92
C GLU A 261 -38.84 3.12 -4.15
N ILE A 262 -38.40 2.56 -3.02
CA ILE A 262 -37.25 3.05 -2.27
C ILE A 262 -35.97 2.97 -3.11
N PHE A 263 -35.71 1.86 -3.79
CA PHE A 263 -34.51 1.72 -4.61
C PHE A 263 -34.52 2.60 -5.87
N ASP A 264 -35.67 2.79 -6.50
CA ASP A 264 -35.84 3.74 -7.60
C ASP A 264 -35.55 5.17 -7.14
N ALA A 265 -36.09 5.56 -5.98
CA ALA A 265 -35.86 6.87 -5.38
C ALA A 265 -34.39 7.07 -5.00
N LEU A 266 -33.72 6.06 -4.46
CA LEU A 266 -32.34 6.16 -3.96
C LEU A 266 -31.26 5.90 -5.01
N SER A 267 -31.58 5.30 -6.16
CA SER A 267 -30.60 4.95 -7.20
C SER A 267 -29.83 6.17 -7.72
N ASN A 268 -30.53 7.25 -8.06
CA ASN A 268 -29.88 8.49 -8.51
C ASN A 268 -29.05 9.16 -7.39
N PRO A 269 -29.59 9.38 -6.18
CA PRO A 269 -28.82 9.90 -5.05
C PRO A 269 -27.58 9.08 -4.70
N PHE A 270 -27.69 7.76 -4.75
CA PHE A 270 -26.57 6.84 -4.49
C PHE A 270 -25.47 6.99 -5.54
N MET A 271 -25.80 6.97 -6.84
CA MET A 271 -24.84 7.20 -7.91
C MET A 271 -24.20 8.60 -7.83
N ALA A 272 -24.97 9.62 -7.48
CA ALA A 272 -24.47 10.99 -7.30
C ALA A 272 -23.45 11.08 -6.16
N LEU A 273 -23.74 10.41 -5.03
CA LEU A 273 -22.84 10.35 -3.88
C LEU A 273 -21.54 9.60 -4.22
N ALA A 274 -21.65 8.45 -4.88
CA ALA A 274 -20.51 7.67 -5.35
C ALA A 274 -19.64 8.47 -6.32
N ALA A 275 -20.25 9.20 -7.26
CA ALA A 275 -19.55 10.07 -8.21
C ALA A 275 -18.77 11.18 -7.51
N ARG A 276 -19.35 11.84 -6.50
CA ARG A 276 -18.67 12.88 -5.71
C ARG A 276 -17.53 12.34 -4.87
N ALA A 277 -17.70 11.17 -4.25
CA ALA A 277 -16.63 10.51 -3.50
C ALA A 277 -15.44 10.17 -4.41
N GLN A 278 -15.72 9.70 -5.63
CA GLN A 278 -14.71 9.45 -6.64
C GLN A 278 -13.97 10.72 -7.07
N GLU A 279 -14.66 11.86 -7.22
CA GLU A 279 -14.00 13.13 -7.53
C GLU A 279 -13.09 13.65 -6.41
N ALA A 280 -13.52 13.49 -5.15
CA ALA A 280 -12.70 13.88 -4.01
C ALA A 280 -11.37 13.12 -3.99
N ALA A 281 -11.39 11.82 -4.33
CA ALA A 281 -10.18 10.99 -4.42
C ALA A 281 -9.19 11.50 -5.49
N TYR A 282 -9.68 11.97 -6.64
CA TYR A 282 -8.82 12.57 -7.67
C TYR A 282 -8.21 13.91 -7.24
N GLN A 283 -8.92 14.72 -6.46
CA GLN A 283 -8.42 16.01 -5.98
C GLN A 283 -7.38 15.87 -4.86
N THR A 284 -7.47 14.81 -4.04
CA THR A 284 -6.49 14.53 -2.97
C THR A 284 -5.14 14.04 -3.50
N GLY A 285 -5.07 13.47 -4.71
CA GLY A 285 -3.81 13.08 -5.34
C GLY A 285 -2.94 14.26 -5.80
N ASP A 286 -3.53 15.45 -5.95
CA ASP A 286 -2.85 16.66 -6.45
C ASP A 286 -2.43 17.63 -5.31
N ARG A 287 -2.78 17.33 -4.06
CA ARG A 287 -2.28 18.07 -2.90
C ARG A 287 -0.89 17.54 -2.52
N LYS A 288 0.15 18.10 -3.14
CA LYS A 288 1.46 18.21 -2.46
C LYS A 288 1.20 18.82 -1.08
N PRO A 289 1.66 18.21 0.02
CA PRO A 289 1.59 18.87 1.32
C PRO A 289 2.44 20.14 1.23
N ASN A 290 1.77 21.29 1.24
CA ASN A 290 2.44 22.52 1.59
C ASN A 290 2.65 22.49 3.10
N VAL A 291 3.93 22.64 3.46
CA VAL A 291 4.56 22.82 4.77
C VAL A 291 5.32 21.59 5.25
#